data_AF-H0ACT0-F1
#
_entry.id   AF-H0ACT0-F1
#
_cell.length_a   1.000
_cell.length_b   1.000
_cell.length_c   1.000
_cell.angle_alpha   90.00
_cell.angle_beta   90.00
_cell.angle_gamma   90.00
#
_symmetry.space_group_name_H-M   'P 1'
#
loop_
_entity.id
_entity.type
_entity.pdbx_description
1 polymer ?
#
loop_
_entity_poly.entity_id
_entity_poly.type
_entity_poly.pdbx_seq_one_letter_code
_entity_poly.pdbx_strand_id
1 'polypeptide(L)'
;MLGWLYRRLTDSEIRDFLTGYRAISNDLAEKLELNSEGFEIETEITFKTLKLRENVKEVEIKYRPRVGESKLDFKKEGLKFLCTD
;
A
#
# COMPACT_ATOMS: atom_id res chain seq x y z
N MET A 1 13.38 7.90 2.53
CA MET A 1 12.92 9.01 1.65
C MET A 1 11.40 8.95 1.45
N LEU A 2 10.85 7.87 0.90
CA LEU A 2 9.39 7.69 0.69
C LEU A 2 8.52 7.85 1.95
N GLY A 3 8.90 7.22 3.06
CA GLY A 3 8.11 7.30 4.31
C GLY A 3 8.10 8.68 5.00
N TRP A 4 8.92 9.64 4.56
CA TRP A 4 8.89 11.03 5.03
C TRP A 4 7.93 11.87 4.18
N LEU A 5 7.98 11.70 2.85
CA LEU A 5 7.07 12.36 1.91
C LEU A 5 5.62 11.94 2.13
N TYR A 6 5.38 10.63 2.31
CA TYR A 6 4.06 10.09 2.65
C TYR A 6 3.48 10.73 3.92
N ARG A 7 4.28 10.78 5.00
CA ARG A 7 3.89 11.40 6.28
C ARG A 7 3.53 12.88 6.12
N ARG A 8 4.26 13.60 5.27
CA ARG A 8 4.01 15.02 4.99
C ARG A 8 2.71 15.26 4.22
N LEU A 9 2.34 14.31 3.35
CA LEU A 9 1.17 14.39 2.48
C LEU A 9 -0.12 13.86 3.12
N THR A 10 -0.02 12.93 4.06
CA THR A 10 -1.18 12.13 4.47
C THR A 10 -1.59 12.26 5.95
N ASP A 11 -0.85 13.04 6.76
CA ASP A 11 -1.07 13.21 8.22
C ASP A 11 -1.43 11.90 8.95
N SER A 12 -0.91 10.80 8.42
CA SER A 12 -1.33 9.45 8.73
C SER A 12 -0.17 8.77 9.47
N GLU A 13 -0.51 8.07 10.54
CA GLU A 13 0.47 7.32 11.33
C GLU A 13 0.94 6.03 10.63
N ILE A 14 0.43 5.72 9.44
CA ILE A 14 0.72 4.49 8.70
C ILE A 14 2.21 4.44 8.33
N ARG A 15 2.92 3.46 8.87
CA ARG A 15 4.36 3.24 8.67
C ARG A 15 4.62 2.33 7.49
N ASP A 16 3.77 1.33 7.28
CA ASP A 16 3.90 0.33 6.22
C ASP A 16 2.75 0.42 5.18
N PHE A 17 2.84 1.39 4.28
CA PHE A 17 1.83 1.60 3.22
C PHE A 17 2.10 0.78 1.94
N LEU A 18 3.17 -0.02 1.90
CA LEU A 18 3.49 -0.88 0.74
C LEU A 18 3.20 -2.36 1.03
N THR A 19 2.74 -2.68 2.24
CA THR A 19 2.30 -4.04 2.56
C THR A 19 1.07 -4.44 1.75
N GLY A 20 1.11 -5.63 1.15
CA GLY A 20 -0.05 -6.28 0.56
C GLY A 20 -0.96 -6.97 1.59
N TYR A 21 -0.56 -7.03 2.87
CA TYR A 21 -1.33 -7.71 3.90
C TYR A 21 -2.34 -6.76 4.56
N ARG A 22 -3.56 -6.72 4.02
CA ARG A 22 -4.61 -5.78 4.43
C ARG A 22 -5.96 -6.46 4.57
N ALA A 23 -6.80 -5.88 5.42
CA ALA A 23 -8.22 -6.19 5.51
C ALA A 23 -9.01 -4.92 5.20
N ILE A 24 -10.04 -5.05 4.36
CA ILE A 24 -10.89 -3.95 3.89
C ILE A 24 -12.34 -4.38 4.08
N SER A 25 -13.21 -3.49 4.56
CA SER A 25 -14.64 -3.77 4.64
C SER A 25 -15.27 -3.78 3.24
N ASN A 26 -16.33 -4.56 3.04
CA ASN A 26 -17.02 -4.62 1.74
C ASN A 26 -17.52 -3.24 1.30
N ASP A 27 -18.09 -2.45 2.22
CA ASP A 27 -18.56 -1.09 1.93
C ASP A 27 -17.43 -0.18 1.43
N LEU A 28 -16.21 -0.35 1.95
CA LEU A 28 -15.06 0.41 1.50
C LEU A 28 -14.55 -0.10 0.16
N ALA A 29 -14.52 -1.42 -0.04
CA ALA A 29 -14.09 -2.03 -1.30
C ALA A 29 -14.95 -1.55 -2.49
N GLU A 30 -16.27 -1.41 -2.30
CA GLU A 30 -17.18 -0.89 -3.31
C GLU A 30 -16.92 0.60 -3.63
N LYS A 31 -16.52 1.41 -2.66
CA LYS A 31 -16.20 2.84 -2.84
C LYS A 31 -14.84 3.09 -3.50
N LEU A 32 -13.91 2.14 -3.44
CA LEU A 32 -12.51 2.37 -3.81
C LEU A 32 -12.26 2.43 -5.33
N GLU A 33 -13.23 2.07 -6.19
CA GLU A 33 -13.19 2.16 -7.66
C GLU A 33 -11.78 1.96 -8.27
N LEU A 34 -11.11 0.85 -7.94
CA LEU A 34 -9.68 0.62 -8.22
C LEU A 34 -9.41 0.40 -9.72
N ASN A 35 -8.32 0.98 -10.25
CA ASN A 35 -7.92 0.86 -11.66
C ASN A 35 -6.49 0.30 -11.85
N SER A 36 -5.71 0.10 -10.77
CA SER A 36 -4.34 -0.41 -10.86
C SER A 36 -4.29 -1.87 -11.32
N GLU A 37 -3.42 -2.18 -12.28
CA GLU A 37 -3.26 -3.53 -12.86
C GLU A 37 -2.05 -4.32 -12.30
N GLY A 38 -1.36 -3.79 -11.28
CA GLY A 38 -0.15 -4.41 -10.72
C GLY A 38 0.19 -3.91 -9.31
N PHE A 39 1.49 -3.77 -9.02
CA PHE A 39 2.04 -3.33 -7.72
C PHE A 39 1.72 -1.89 -7.29
N GLU A 40 0.94 -1.18 -8.10
CA GLU A 40 0.46 0.17 -7.77
C GLU A 40 -0.82 0.10 -6.91
N ILE A 41 -1.49 -1.06 -6.87
CA ILE A 41 -2.76 -1.24 -6.15
C ILE A 41 -2.62 -0.96 -4.65
N GLU A 42 -1.48 -1.30 -4.05
CA GLU A 42 -1.23 -1.03 -2.64
C GLU A 42 -1.23 0.47 -2.34
N THR A 43 -0.72 1.27 -3.27
CA THR A 43 -0.66 2.72 -3.10
C THR A 43 -1.99 3.36 -3.43
N GLU A 44 -2.67 2.91 -4.49
CA GLU A 44 -4.01 3.38 -4.86
C GLU A 44 -5.02 3.20 -3.72
N ILE A 45 -5.07 2.00 -3.11
CA ILE A 45 -5.94 1.72 -1.96
C ILE A 45 -5.66 2.73 -0.85
N THR A 46 -4.39 2.90 -0.47
CA THR A 46 -4.01 3.78 0.64
C THR A 46 -4.44 5.23 0.38
N PHE A 47 -4.13 5.77 -0.82
CA PHE A 47 -4.48 7.15 -1.16
C PHE A 47 -5.99 7.37 -1.21
N LYS A 48 -6.75 6.44 -1.81
CA LYS A 48 -8.20 6.58 -1.91
C LYS A 48 -8.90 6.42 -0.57
N THR A 49 -8.48 5.50 0.28
CA THR A 49 -9.03 5.37 1.64
C THR A 49 -8.80 6.65 2.45
N LEU A 50 -7.61 7.25 2.36
CA LEU A 50 -7.32 8.53 3.01
C LEU A 50 -8.14 9.69 2.42
N LYS A 51 -8.34 9.71 1.09
CA LYS A 51 -9.19 10.71 0.41
C LYS A 51 -10.64 10.62 0.88
N LEU A 52 -11.15 9.41 1.11
CA LEU A 52 -12.49 9.15 1.65
C LEU A 52 -12.60 9.47 3.16
N ARG A 53 -11.49 9.80 3.83
CA ARG A 53 -11.41 10.04 5.29
C ARG A 53 -11.96 8.86 6.12
N GLU A 54 -11.80 7.66 5.59
CA GLU A 54 -12.20 6.43 6.27
C GLU A 54 -11.17 6.06 7.34
N ASN A 55 -11.60 5.34 8.37
CA ASN A 55 -10.71 4.96 9.47
C ASN A 55 -9.71 3.90 9.01
N VAL A 56 -8.43 4.18 9.14
CA VAL A 56 -7.34 3.23 8.88
C VAL A 56 -6.57 2.99 10.16
N LYS A 57 -6.30 1.72 10.46
CA LYS A 57 -5.50 1.29 11.60
C LYS A 57 -4.42 0.32 11.16
N GLU A 58 -3.18 0.64 11.49
CA GLU A 58 -2.07 -0.27 11.34
C GLU A 58 -2.00 -1.20 12.55
N VAL A 59 -1.82 -2.50 12.30
CA VAL A 59 -1.62 -3.50 13.34
C VAL A 59 -0.20 -4.02 13.20
N GLU A 60 0.60 -3.88 14.24
CA GLU A 60 1.99 -4.34 14.23
C GLU A 60 2.04 -5.86 14.05
N ILE A 61 2.78 -6.30 13.04
CA ILE A 61 3.02 -7.72 12.77
C ILE A 61 4.52 -8.01 12.73
N LYS A 62 4.90 -9.21 13.17
CA LYS A 62 6.28 -9.67 13.08
C LYS A 62 6.51 -10.38 11.75
N TYR A 63 7.25 -9.74 10.85
CA TYR A 63 7.72 -10.37 9.62
C TYR A 63 8.63 -11.57 9.94
N ARG A 64 8.43 -12.65 9.19
CA ARG A 64 9.28 -13.86 9.26
C ARG A 64 9.95 -14.07 7.91
N PRO A 65 11.17 -14.64 7.89
CA PRO A 65 11.81 -14.98 6.63
C PRO A 65 10.92 -15.93 5.82
N ARG A 66 10.82 -15.68 4.52
CA ARG A 66 10.13 -16.57 3.60
C ARG A 66 10.83 -17.93 3.58
N VAL A 67 10.04 -18.99 3.59
CA VAL A 67 10.53 -20.34 3.30
C VAL A 67 10.33 -20.60 1.80
N GLY A 68 11.41 -20.76 1.05
CA GLY A 68 11.40 -21.00 -0.41
C GLY A 68 11.79 -19.79 -1.27
N GLU A 69 11.82 -19.99 -2.59
CA GLU A 69 12.24 -18.96 -3.55
C GLU A 69 11.18 -17.87 -3.80
N SER A 70 11.65 -16.65 -4.05
CA SER A 70 10.79 -15.52 -4.42
C SER A 70 10.38 -15.62 -5.88
N LYS A 71 9.08 -15.55 -6.15
CA LYS A 71 8.54 -15.37 -7.51
C LYS A 71 8.55 -13.90 -7.96
N LEU A 72 8.97 -12.98 -7.08
CA LEU A 72 8.98 -11.54 -7.32
C LEU A 72 10.38 -11.08 -7.76
N ASP A 73 10.46 -10.44 -8.93
CA ASP A 73 11.65 -9.71 -9.39
C ASP A 73 11.57 -8.24 -8.95
N PHE A 74 12.04 -7.95 -7.75
CA PHE A 74 12.02 -6.61 -7.15
C PHE A 74 12.70 -5.53 -8.01
N LYS A 75 13.67 -5.89 -8.86
CA LYS A 75 14.43 -4.92 -9.66
C LYS A 75 13.65 -4.41 -10.87
N LYS A 76 12.85 -5.27 -11.49
CA LYS A 76 12.01 -4.89 -12.64
C LYS A 76 10.72 -4.21 -12.22
N GLU A 77 10.08 -4.73 -11.17
CA GLU A 77 8.77 -4.25 -10.73
C GLU A 77 8.90 -3.00 -9.82
N GLY A 78 9.91 -2.94 -8.95
CA GLY A 78 10.10 -1.83 -8.02
C GLY A 78 10.56 -0.51 -8.64
N LEU A 79 11.13 -0.53 -9.85
CA LEU A 79 11.53 0.69 -10.57
C LEU A 79 10.33 1.39 -11.21
N LYS A 80 9.29 0.64 -11.60
CA LYS A 80 8.06 1.19 -12.17
C LYS A 80 7.35 2.10 -11.16
N PHE A 81 7.36 1.69 -9.89
CA PHE A 81 6.84 2.43 -8.75
C PHE A 81 7.47 3.83 -8.54
N LEU A 82 8.75 4.02 -8.88
CA LEU A 82 9.45 5.30 -8.72
C LEU A 82 9.14 6.31 -9.83
N CYS A 83 8.57 5.86 -10.96
CA CYS A 83 8.38 6.66 -12.15
C CYS A 83 6.91 6.88 -12.54
N THR A 84 5.95 6.29 -11.84
CA THR A 84 4.53 6.56 -12.07
C THR A 84 4.06 7.70 -11.15
N ASP A 85 3.73 8.83 -11.78
CA ASP A 85 3.04 10.02 -11.23
C ASP A 85 1.55 9.78 -10.94
#